data_AF-A0A8S3AW58-F1
#
_entry.id   AF-A0A8S3AW58-F1
#
_cell.length_a   1.000
_cell.length_b   1.000
_cell.length_c   1.000
_cell.angle_alpha   90.00
_cell.angle_beta   90.00
_cell.angle_gamma   90.00
#
_symmetry.space_group_name_H-M   'P 1'
#
loop_
_entity.id
_entity.type
_entity.pdbx_description
1 polymer ?
#
loop_
_entity_poly.entity_id
_entity_poly.type
_entity_poly.pdbx_seq_one_letter_code
_entity_poly.pdbx_strand_id
1 'polypeptide(L)'
;MRLITHTHTVFKPYARYWLTPIIQMCNQVFEKSSDGLNTFLIDTIVILLSWNSVAIPSELDTMSVQRLLEYLFLNCTHTNSLVMKSNLDLIKKLIESWHQRIHTPTLIIYKLISDPDIKSKQNAIGLSLIGILLANKILPYNEINDLTEDKFNETLLKNMKNSFRNIYAAAAEVVGMLLNVKKLKGQSNQRLLEQLSFILKWHSGQGLQDTYVTCIYSLQKHYPEIVDKTVMNKLMFGLKKLYGDFKMECLEALGANITEFESAYLELKAAGILDILIHKDFSIRCVALRLLHKLLPQLTHEQLFEIAQVLSVDGPNECQYWTLEISKWMYDYITQQITSEKSISSKPISEPFYHHVREQLLQFLSSKNEYIRVNCRNFWCDPKRLSISSHHRLIALVDQLYSIKTENEYLNYCTNFLLERTTHNPDYNRFIFENPLDKCIFQEFPLVCNWRQHHHTYMTPLFTLQSQSTNDPNKPNIMTVDPVHYMQT
;
A
#
# COMPACT_ATOMS: atom_id res chain seq x y z
N MET A 1 10.31 -32.96 -24.46
CA MET A 1 9.94 -31.92 -23.49
C MET A 1 10.46 -32.13 -22.09
N ARG A 2 10.19 -33.24 -21.38
CA ARG A 2 10.73 -33.41 -20.01
C ARG A 2 12.25 -33.22 -19.96
N LEU A 3 12.99 -33.64 -20.98
CA LEU A 3 14.43 -33.35 -21.07
C LEU A 3 14.72 -31.84 -21.11
N ILE A 4 14.01 -31.08 -21.96
CA ILE A 4 14.11 -29.62 -22.08
C ILE A 4 13.72 -28.93 -20.77
N THR A 5 12.73 -29.45 -20.03
CA THR A 5 12.33 -28.86 -18.74
C THR A 5 13.40 -29.02 -17.67
N HIS A 6 14.06 -30.18 -17.62
CA HIS A 6 15.14 -30.43 -16.67
C HIS A 6 16.44 -29.70 -17.06
N THR A 7 16.68 -29.44 -18.35
CA THR A 7 17.90 -28.77 -18.85
C THR A 7 17.61 -27.39 -19.47
N HIS A 8 16.67 -26.63 -18.90
CA HIS A 8 16.20 -25.36 -19.47
C HIS A 8 17.28 -24.27 -19.59
N THR A 9 18.33 -24.33 -18.75
CA THR A 9 19.47 -23.39 -18.78
C THR A 9 20.32 -23.53 -20.05
N VAL A 10 20.47 -24.76 -20.54
CA VAL A 10 21.25 -25.08 -21.76
C VAL A 10 20.54 -24.58 -23.02
N PHE A 11 19.20 -24.64 -23.02
CA PHE A 11 18.37 -24.23 -24.16
C PHE A 11 18.03 -22.73 -24.17
N LYS A 12 18.19 -22.02 -23.06
CA LYS A 12 17.93 -20.58 -22.92
C LYS A 12 18.54 -19.70 -24.02
N PRO A 13 19.83 -19.83 -24.42
CA PRO A 13 20.40 -18.99 -25.49
C PRO A 13 19.76 -19.25 -26.87
N TYR A 14 19.17 -20.43 -27.09
CA TYR A 14 18.49 -20.82 -28.32
C TYR A 14 16.96 -20.63 -28.26
N ALA A 15 16.45 -19.91 -27.24
CA ALA A 15 15.02 -19.78 -26.98
C ALA A 15 14.20 -19.32 -28.21
N ARG A 16 14.77 -18.47 -29.08
CA ARG A 16 14.12 -17.98 -30.30
C ARG A 16 13.65 -19.10 -31.24
N TYR A 17 14.38 -20.20 -31.33
CA TYR A 17 14.03 -21.35 -32.20
C TYR A 17 13.10 -22.34 -31.51
N TRP A 18 13.14 -22.40 -30.18
CA TRP A 18 12.36 -23.35 -29.38
C TRP A 18 10.99 -22.83 -28.97
N LEU A 19 10.73 -21.52 -29.08
CA LEU A 19 9.48 -20.90 -28.66
C LEU A 19 8.28 -21.43 -29.46
N THR A 20 8.34 -21.36 -30.79
CA THR A 20 7.25 -21.80 -31.69
C THR A 20 6.90 -23.29 -31.51
N PRO A 21 7.85 -24.24 -31.57
CA PRO A 21 7.54 -25.66 -31.44
C PRO A 21 6.96 -26.01 -30.07
N ILE A 22 7.42 -25.35 -29.00
CA ILE A 22 6.90 -25.61 -27.65
C ILE A 22 5.46 -25.10 -27.52
N ILE A 23 5.15 -23.90 -28.02
CA ILE A 23 3.76 -23.39 -28.00
C ILE A 23 2.83 -24.29 -28.81
N GLN A 24 3.24 -24.70 -30.01
CA GLN A 24 2.44 -25.60 -30.86
C GLN A 24 2.22 -26.95 -30.18
N MET A 25 3.23 -27.49 -29.52
CA MET A 25 3.10 -28.72 -28.76
C MET A 25 2.15 -28.55 -27.55
N CYS A 26 2.22 -27.43 -26.83
CA CYS A 26 1.24 -27.13 -25.78
C CYS A 26 -0.18 -27.20 -26.34
N ASN A 27 -0.43 -26.55 -27.49
CA ASN A 27 -1.72 -26.58 -28.17
C ASN A 27 -2.18 -27.99 -28.58
N GLN A 28 -1.29 -28.84 -29.10
CA GLN A 28 -1.62 -30.21 -29.46
C GLN A 28 -1.90 -31.11 -28.24
N VAL A 29 -1.18 -30.88 -27.14
CA VAL A 29 -1.44 -31.58 -25.87
C VAL A 29 -2.80 -31.17 -25.34
N PHE A 30 -3.19 -29.90 -25.48
CA PHE A 30 -4.51 -29.39 -25.08
C PHE A 30 -5.66 -30.04 -25.86
N GLU A 31 -5.54 -30.16 -27.19
CA GLU A 31 -6.58 -30.76 -28.03
C GLU A 31 -6.85 -32.24 -27.66
N LYS A 32 -5.87 -32.91 -27.06
CA LYS A 32 -5.94 -34.32 -26.68
C LYS A 32 -6.24 -34.56 -25.20
N SER A 33 -6.04 -33.57 -24.34
CA SER A 33 -6.28 -33.68 -22.90
C SER A 33 -7.71 -33.24 -22.55
N SER A 34 -8.51 -34.16 -22.03
CA SER A 34 -9.83 -33.87 -21.42
C SER A 34 -9.71 -33.32 -20.00
N ASP A 35 -8.59 -33.57 -19.33
CA ASP A 35 -8.31 -33.09 -17.98
C ASP A 35 -7.70 -31.69 -18.06
N GLY A 36 -8.04 -30.82 -17.08
CA GLY A 36 -7.70 -29.40 -17.05
C GLY A 36 -6.20 -29.05 -17.07
N LEU A 37 -5.79 -27.99 -16.38
CA LEU A 37 -4.38 -27.56 -16.39
C LEU A 37 -3.45 -28.60 -15.74
N ASN A 38 -2.87 -29.47 -16.56
CA ASN A 38 -1.92 -30.48 -16.11
C ASN A 38 -0.62 -29.82 -15.60
N THR A 39 -0.03 -30.38 -14.54
CA THR A 39 1.23 -29.89 -13.95
C THR A 39 2.35 -29.79 -14.97
N PHE A 40 2.42 -30.73 -15.92
CA PHE A 40 3.36 -30.69 -17.03
C PHE A 40 3.21 -29.42 -17.90
N LEU A 41 1.97 -28.99 -18.18
CA LEU A 41 1.72 -27.79 -18.98
C LEU A 41 2.12 -26.53 -18.22
N ILE A 42 1.82 -26.48 -16.92
CA ILE A 42 2.26 -25.40 -16.02
C ILE A 42 3.78 -25.29 -16.05
N ASP A 43 4.51 -26.39 -15.84
CA ASP A 43 5.98 -26.40 -15.85
C ASP A 43 6.54 -25.92 -17.20
N THR A 44 5.96 -26.36 -18.32
CA THR A 44 6.40 -25.91 -19.64
C THR A 44 6.18 -24.41 -19.85
N ILE A 45 5.05 -23.86 -19.39
CA ILE A 45 4.78 -22.42 -19.50
C ILE A 45 5.71 -21.63 -18.58
N VAL A 46 5.98 -22.10 -17.36
CA VAL A 46 6.95 -21.46 -16.45
C VAL A 46 8.33 -21.35 -17.09
N ILE A 47 8.75 -22.38 -17.83
CA ILE A 47 10.03 -22.33 -18.57
C ILE A 47 9.97 -21.33 -19.72
N LEU A 48 8.88 -21.29 -20.50
CA LEU A 48 8.69 -20.27 -21.54
C LEU A 48 8.77 -18.86 -20.96
N LEU A 49 8.15 -18.62 -19.81
CA LEU A 49 8.21 -17.33 -19.11
C LEU A 49 9.63 -17.00 -18.63
N SER A 50 10.42 -17.99 -18.20
CA SER A 50 11.83 -17.79 -17.82
C SER A 50 12.70 -17.32 -19.00
N TRP A 51 12.28 -17.61 -20.23
CA TRP A 51 12.97 -17.25 -21.46
C TRP A 51 12.53 -15.90 -22.05
N ASN A 52 11.54 -15.23 -21.43
CA ASN A 52 11.03 -13.93 -21.90
C ASN A 52 12.13 -12.85 -22.06
N SER A 53 13.17 -12.90 -21.21
CA SER A 53 14.32 -11.98 -21.31
C SER A 53 15.14 -12.14 -22.61
N VAL A 54 15.04 -13.28 -23.28
CA VAL A 54 15.88 -13.64 -24.43
C VAL A 54 15.07 -13.69 -25.74
N ALA A 55 13.82 -14.15 -25.70
CA ALA A 55 12.98 -14.25 -26.88
C ALA A 55 11.50 -13.98 -26.55
N ILE A 56 10.85 -13.25 -27.46
CA ILE A 56 9.41 -13.01 -27.49
C ILE A 56 8.84 -13.79 -28.70
N PRO A 57 7.62 -14.37 -28.61
CA PRO A 57 6.99 -15.04 -29.74
C PRO A 57 6.97 -14.18 -31.01
N SER A 58 7.18 -14.82 -32.17
CA SER A 58 7.19 -14.12 -33.46
C SER A 58 5.76 -13.78 -33.92
N GLU A 59 5.62 -12.86 -34.88
CA GLU A 59 4.30 -12.47 -35.42
C GLU A 59 3.53 -13.63 -36.05
N LEU A 60 4.26 -14.61 -36.59
CA LEU A 60 3.69 -15.83 -37.16
C LEU A 60 3.09 -16.75 -36.08
N ASP A 61 3.53 -16.60 -34.82
CA ASP A 61 3.06 -17.41 -33.70
C ASP A 61 1.82 -16.84 -33.00
N THR A 62 1.35 -15.66 -33.42
CA THR A 62 0.24 -14.93 -32.78
C THR A 62 -1.01 -15.78 -32.63
N MET A 63 -1.38 -16.56 -33.65
CA MET A 63 -2.51 -17.50 -33.59
C MET A 63 -2.29 -18.64 -32.60
N SER A 64 -1.06 -19.13 -32.49
CA SER A 64 -0.71 -20.23 -31.58
C SER A 64 -0.67 -19.75 -30.13
N VAL A 65 -0.17 -18.53 -29.89
CA VAL A 65 -0.20 -17.85 -28.59
C VAL A 65 -1.63 -17.55 -28.17
N GLN A 66 -2.48 -17.11 -29.10
CA GLN A 66 -3.88 -16.84 -28.82
C GLN A 66 -4.64 -18.11 -28.41
N ARG A 67 -4.45 -19.22 -29.13
CA ARG A 67 -5.07 -20.52 -28.76
C ARG A 67 -4.62 -21.00 -27.38
N LEU A 68 -3.33 -20.86 -27.07
CA LEU A 68 -2.78 -21.17 -25.76
C LEU A 68 -3.46 -20.30 -24.67
N LEU A 69 -3.60 -18.99 -24.92
CA LEU A 69 -4.28 -18.08 -24.00
C LEU A 69 -5.76 -18.44 -23.81
N GLU A 70 -6.49 -18.71 -24.89
CA GLU A 70 -7.90 -19.13 -24.86
C GLU A 70 -8.09 -20.39 -24.01
N TYR A 71 -7.21 -21.38 -24.17
CA TYR A 71 -7.22 -22.60 -23.37
C TYR A 71 -6.92 -22.32 -21.89
N LEU A 72 -5.91 -21.49 -21.60
CA LEU A 72 -5.60 -21.09 -20.24
C LEU A 72 -6.81 -20.41 -19.57
N PHE A 73 -7.49 -19.52 -20.28
CA PHE A 73 -8.68 -18.81 -19.79
C PHE A 73 -9.85 -19.75 -19.52
N LEU A 74 -10.08 -20.75 -20.37
CA LEU A 74 -11.15 -21.75 -20.18
C LEU A 74 -10.89 -22.64 -18.95
N ASN A 75 -9.64 -23.05 -18.73
CA ASN A 75 -9.26 -24.02 -17.70
C ASN A 75 -8.66 -23.39 -16.43
N CYS A 76 -8.86 -22.07 -16.22
CA CYS A 76 -8.46 -21.40 -14.98
C CYS A 76 -9.14 -21.97 -13.73
N THR A 77 -10.36 -22.47 -13.90
CA THR A 77 -11.23 -22.84 -12.78
C THR A 77 -10.77 -24.16 -12.16
N HIS A 78 -10.55 -24.14 -10.85
CA HIS A 78 -10.24 -25.34 -10.07
C HIS A 78 -11.01 -25.29 -8.75
N THR A 79 -11.36 -26.46 -8.19
CA THR A 79 -12.02 -26.58 -6.88
C THR A 79 -11.16 -26.03 -5.73
N ASN A 80 -9.85 -25.94 -5.93
CA ASN A 80 -8.86 -25.52 -4.94
C ASN A 80 -8.46 -24.07 -5.21
N SER A 81 -8.69 -23.20 -4.23
CA SER A 81 -8.40 -21.77 -4.34
C SER A 81 -6.91 -21.46 -4.49
N LEU A 82 -6.01 -22.31 -3.96
CA LEU A 82 -4.56 -22.12 -4.11
C LEU A 82 -4.10 -22.39 -5.54
N VAL A 83 -4.59 -23.49 -6.13
CA VAL A 83 -4.30 -23.84 -7.54
C VAL A 83 -4.86 -22.77 -8.47
N MET A 84 -6.09 -22.32 -8.22
CA MET A 84 -6.72 -21.22 -8.96
C MET A 84 -5.90 -19.92 -8.91
N LYS A 85 -5.40 -19.52 -7.72
CA LYS A 85 -4.51 -18.36 -7.59
C LYS A 85 -3.22 -18.54 -8.37
N SER A 86 -2.59 -19.72 -8.26
CA SER A 86 -1.37 -20.03 -9.02
C SER A 86 -1.59 -19.97 -10.54
N ASN A 87 -2.75 -20.44 -11.02
CA ASN A 87 -3.12 -20.38 -12.44
C ASN A 87 -3.30 -18.93 -12.90
N LEU A 88 -3.97 -18.09 -12.10
CA LEU A 88 -4.13 -16.66 -12.37
C LEU A 88 -2.79 -15.93 -12.37
N ASP A 89 -1.88 -16.24 -11.44
CA ASP A 89 -0.53 -15.65 -11.40
C ASP A 89 0.31 -16.04 -12.62
N LEU A 90 0.17 -17.28 -13.09
CA LEU A 90 0.83 -17.74 -14.32
C LEU A 90 0.31 -16.99 -15.55
N ILE A 91 -1.01 -16.82 -15.66
CA ILE A 91 -1.63 -16.05 -16.75
C ILE A 91 -1.22 -14.57 -16.67
N LYS A 92 -1.19 -13.99 -15.47
CA LYS A 92 -0.71 -12.63 -15.24
C LYS A 92 0.71 -12.44 -15.77
N LYS A 93 1.65 -13.30 -15.39
CA LYS A 93 3.03 -13.24 -15.87
C LYS A 93 3.13 -13.43 -17.39
N LEU A 94 2.29 -14.29 -17.96
CA LEU A 94 2.22 -14.50 -19.41
C LEU A 94 1.76 -13.24 -20.13
N ILE A 95 0.69 -12.60 -19.66
CA ILE A 95 0.19 -11.37 -20.27
C ILE A 95 1.20 -10.23 -20.09
N GLU A 96 1.82 -10.08 -18.93
CA GLU A 96 2.91 -9.11 -18.70
C GLU A 96 4.07 -9.33 -19.69
N SER A 97 4.46 -10.59 -19.92
CA SER A 97 5.54 -10.93 -20.84
C SER A 97 5.21 -10.67 -22.30
N TRP A 98 3.99 -10.99 -22.75
CA TRP A 98 3.62 -11.03 -24.17
C TRP A 98 2.54 -10.00 -24.55
N HIS A 99 2.32 -8.97 -23.73
CA HIS A 99 1.28 -7.94 -23.91
C HIS A 99 1.18 -7.35 -25.33
N GLN A 100 2.28 -7.22 -26.06
CA GLN A 100 2.32 -6.67 -27.43
C GLN A 100 1.77 -7.62 -28.51
N ARG A 101 1.67 -8.92 -28.21
CA ARG A 101 1.34 -9.98 -29.19
C ARG A 101 0.03 -10.70 -28.88
N ILE A 102 -0.64 -10.32 -27.78
CA ILE A 102 -1.88 -10.95 -27.33
C ILE A 102 -3.09 -10.14 -27.81
N HIS A 103 -4.03 -10.83 -28.45
CA HIS A 103 -5.38 -10.34 -28.69
C HIS A 103 -6.31 -10.86 -27.61
N THR A 104 -7.26 -10.04 -27.15
CA THR A 104 -8.16 -10.43 -26.06
C THR A 104 -9.24 -11.42 -26.52
N PRO A 105 -9.42 -12.56 -25.83
CA PRO A 105 -10.47 -13.53 -26.14
C PRO A 105 -11.81 -13.09 -25.53
N THR A 106 -12.44 -12.09 -26.16
CA THR A 106 -13.61 -11.39 -25.61
C THR A 106 -14.81 -12.30 -25.35
N LEU A 107 -15.06 -13.28 -26.22
CA LEU A 107 -16.19 -14.21 -26.11
C LEU A 107 -16.06 -15.17 -24.93
N ILE A 108 -14.83 -15.62 -24.62
CA ILE A 108 -14.56 -16.52 -23.49
C ILE A 108 -14.77 -15.76 -22.18
N ILE A 109 -14.20 -14.56 -22.10
CA ILE A 109 -14.36 -13.67 -20.95
C ILE A 109 -15.85 -13.35 -20.74
N TYR A 110 -16.59 -13.03 -21.79
CA TYR A 110 -18.02 -12.75 -21.71
C TYR A 110 -18.83 -13.95 -21.18
N LYS A 111 -18.52 -15.17 -21.63
CA LYS A 111 -19.16 -16.39 -21.12
C LYS A 111 -18.87 -16.62 -19.64
N LEU A 112 -17.64 -16.38 -19.21
CA LEU A 112 -17.22 -16.53 -17.80
C LEU A 112 -17.87 -15.52 -16.85
N ILE A 113 -18.36 -14.39 -17.36
CA ILE A 113 -18.97 -13.29 -16.57
C ILE A 113 -20.49 -13.34 -16.62
N SER A 114 -21.04 -13.96 -17.66
CA SER A 114 -22.47 -14.08 -17.92
C SER A 114 -23.10 -15.31 -17.27
N ASP A 115 -22.34 -16.08 -16.49
CA ASP A 115 -22.85 -17.25 -15.76
C ASP A 115 -23.96 -16.78 -14.78
N PRO A 116 -25.22 -17.23 -14.95
CA PRO A 116 -26.32 -16.83 -14.09
C PRO A 116 -26.22 -17.43 -12.67
N ASP A 117 -25.33 -18.39 -12.45
CA ASP A 117 -25.21 -19.06 -11.16
C ASP A 117 -24.52 -18.17 -10.12
N ILE A 118 -25.34 -17.59 -9.24
CA ILE A 118 -24.91 -16.73 -8.13
C ILE A 118 -23.86 -17.42 -7.23
N LYS A 119 -23.95 -18.76 -7.08
CA LYS A 119 -23.03 -19.57 -6.25
C LYS A 119 -21.72 -19.95 -6.95
N SER A 120 -21.63 -19.77 -8.26
CA SER A 120 -20.47 -20.13 -9.06
C SER A 120 -19.34 -19.11 -8.83
N LYS A 121 -18.13 -19.61 -8.52
CA LYS A 121 -16.92 -18.75 -8.42
C LYS A 121 -16.40 -18.33 -9.80
N GLN A 122 -17.05 -18.73 -10.89
CA GLN A 122 -16.61 -18.45 -12.26
C GLN A 122 -16.64 -16.95 -12.57
N ASN A 123 -17.67 -16.21 -12.12
CA ASN A 123 -17.73 -14.76 -12.33
C ASN A 123 -16.54 -14.04 -11.67
N ALA A 124 -16.11 -14.46 -10.48
CA ALA A 124 -14.94 -13.89 -9.81
C ALA A 124 -13.65 -14.11 -10.63
N ILE A 125 -13.52 -15.29 -11.26
CA ILE A 125 -12.37 -15.62 -12.11
C ILE A 125 -12.40 -14.79 -13.39
N GLY A 126 -13.55 -14.71 -14.07
CA GLY A 126 -13.73 -13.86 -15.23
C GLY A 126 -13.38 -12.38 -14.96
N LEU A 127 -13.82 -11.85 -13.82
CA LEU A 127 -13.47 -10.50 -13.37
C LEU A 127 -11.96 -10.35 -13.12
N SER A 128 -11.34 -11.31 -12.43
CA SER A 128 -9.89 -11.27 -12.19
C SER A 128 -9.06 -11.32 -13.48
N LEU A 129 -9.50 -12.11 -14.47
CA LEU A 129 -8.87 -12.17 -15.80
C LEU A 129 -8.98 -10.85 -16.55
N ILE A 130 -10.13 -10.16 -16.49
CA ILE A 130 -10.25 -8.80 -17.03
C ILE A 130 -9.29 -7.85 -16.30
N GLY A 131 -9.22 -7.93 -14.97
CA GLY A 131 -8.32 -7.10 -14.18
C GLY A 131 -6.87 -7.25 -14.61
N ILE A 132 -6.42 -8.48 -14.88
CA ILE A 132 -5.08 -8.77 -15.40
C ILE A 132 -4.85 -8.15 -16.79
N LEU A 133 -5.84 -8.20 -17.68
CA LEU A 133 -5.75 -7.58 -19.02
C LEU A 133 -5.68 -6.05 -18.92
N LEU A 134 -6.53 -5.45 -18.09
CA LEU A 134 -6.60 -4.01 -17.89
C LEU A 134 -5.35 -3.45 -17.20
N ALA A 135 -4.74 -4.20 -16.28
CA ALA A 135 -3.46 -3.83 -15.65
C ALA A 135 -2.34 -3.65 -16.69
N ASN A 136 -2.38 -4.44 -17.77
CA ASN A 136 -1.46 -4.33 -18.91
C ASN A 136 -1.94 -3.34 -19.99
N LYS A 137 -2.94 -2.49 -19.70
CA LYS A 137 -3.55 -1.49 -20.60
C LYS A 137 -4.19 -2.08 -21.86
N ILE A 138 -4.52 -3.37 -21.83
CA ILE A 138 -5.21 -4.07 -22.91
C ILE A 138 -6.72 -3.94 -22.66
N LEU A 139 -7.47 -3.46 -23.66
CA LEU A 139 -8.93 -3.38 -23.53
C LEU A 139 -9.52 -4.77 -23.67
N PRO A 140 -10.51 -5.16 -22.84
CA PRO A 140 -11.10 -6.50 -22.85
C PRO A 140 -12.06 -6.73 -24.04
N TYR A 141 -12.24 -5.72 -24.89
CA TYR A 141 -13.06 -5.78 -26.10
C TYR A 141 -12.19 -5.55 -27.34
N ASN A 142 -12.48 -6.33 -28.38
CA ASN A 142 -11.95 -6.23 -29.73
C ASN A 142 -13.16 -6.10 -30.64
N GLU A 143 -13.14 -5.12 -31.54
CA GLU A 143 -14.21 -4.86 -32.53
C GLU A 143 -14.42 -6.00 -33.56
N ILE A 144 -13.57 -7.04 -33.50
CA ILE A 144 -13.56 -8.18 -34.41
C ILE A 144 -14.72 -9.16 -34.12
N ASN A 145 -15.27 -9.14 -32.91
CA ASN A 145 -16.35 -10.05 -32.50
C ASN A 145 -17.70 -9.32 -32.43
N ASP A 146 -18.80 -9.98 -32.82
CA ASP A 146 -20.20 -9.47 -32.83
C ASP A 146 -20.76 -9.04 -31.44
N LEU A 147 -19.92 -8.98 -30.40
CA LEU A 147 -20.28 -8.52 -29.07
C LEU A 147 -20.13 -7.00 -29.01
N THR A 148 -21.25 -6.28 -28.91
CA THR A 148 -21.21 -4.83 -28.72
C THR A 148 -20.61 -4.48 -27.36
N GLU A 149 -19.78 -3.43 -27.34
CA GLU A 149 -19.14 -2.89 -26.14
C GLU A 149 -20.16 -2.64 -25.01
N ASP A 150 -21.35 -2.17 -25.37
CA ASP A 150 -22.45 -1.90 -24.44
C ASP A 150 -22.93 -3.17 -23.72
N LYS A 151 -23.07 -4.29 -24.43
CA LYS A 151 -23.50 -5.56 -23.82
C LYS A 151 -22.46 -6.07 -22.83
N PHE A 152 -21.18 -5.93 -23.18
CA PHE A 152 -20.09 -6.29 -22.28
C PHE A 152 -20.12 -5.43 -21.00
N ASN A 153 -20.24 -4.11 -21.15
CA ASN A 153 -20.32 -3.19 -20.02
C ASN A 153 -21.56 -3.47 -19.15
N GLU A 154 -22.73 -3.74 -19.74
CA GLU A 154 -23.94 -4.09 -19.01
C GLU A 154 -23.79 -5.39 -18.20
N THR A 155 -23.17 -6.42 -18.77
CA THR A 155 -22.92 -7.68 -18.03
C THR A 155 -21.89 -7.52 -16.92
N LEU A 156 -20.85 -6.71 -17.13
CA LEU A 156 -19.88 -6.35 -16.10
C LEU A 156 -20.56 -5.61 -14.94
N LEU A 157 -21.39 -4.62 -15.27
CA LEU A 157 -22.16 -3.83 -14.32
C LEU A 157 -23.25 -4.66 -13.59
N LYS A 158 -23.84 -5.66 -14.25
CA LYS A 158 -24.76 -6.62 -13.60
C LYS A 158 -24.07 -7.39 -12.48
N ASN A 159 -22.79 -7.72 -12.61
CA ASN A 159 -22.03 -8.40 -11.56
C ASN A 159 -21.80 -7.55 -10.30
N MET A 160 -21.87 -6.20 -10.40
CA MET A 160 -21.88 -5.34 -9.21
C MET A 160 -23.15 -5.50 -8.36
N LYS A 161 -24.26 -5.98 -8.94
CA LYS A 161 -25.51 -6.25 -8.22
C LYS A 161 -25.51 -7.62 -7.51
N ASN A 162 -24.41 -8.36 -7.57
CA ASN A 162 -24.31 -9.68 -6.94
C ASN A 162 -24.23 -9.55 -5.41
N SER A 163 -24.58 -10.61 -4.67
CA SER A 163 -24.60 -10.61 -3.20
C SER A 163 -23.22 -10.88 -2.56
N PHE A 164 -22.30 -11.53 -3.29
CA PHE A 164 -20.99 -11.90 -2.76
C PHE A 164 -19.96 -10.77 -2.88
N ARG A 165 -19.31 -10.42 -1.75
CA ARG A 165 -18.26 -9.37 -1.65
C ARG A 165 -17.15 -9.53 -2.66
N ASN A 166 -16.66 -10.75 -2.84
CA ASN A 166 -15.57 -11.02 -3.76
C ASN A 166 -15.95 -10.76 -5.23
N ILE A 167 -17.24 -10.78 -5.59
CA ILE A 167 -17.71 -10.57 -6.96
C ILE A 167 -18.04 -9.10 -7.18
N TYR A 168 -18.86 -8.47 -6.32
CA TYR A 168 -19.22 -7.08 -6.55
C TYR A 168 -18.04 -6.13 -6.35
N ALA A 169 -17.14 -6.39 -5.39
CA ALA A 169 -15.95 -5.56 -5.18
C ALA A 169 -14.96 -5.70 -6.33
N ALA A 170 -14.73 -6.93 -6.83
CA ALA A 170 -13.90 -7.16 -8.00
C ALA A 170 -14.50 -6.54 -9.27
N ALA A 171 -15.83 -6.61 -9.45
CA ALA A 171 -16.51 -5.98 -10.57
C ALA A 171 -16.33 -4.47 -10.55
N ALA A 172 -16.52 -3.84 -9.39
CA ALA A 172 -16.32 -2.42 -9.19
C ALA A 172 -14.86 -2.00 -9.42
N GLU A 173 -13.88 -2.76 -8.92
CA GLU A 173 -12.45 -2.51 -9.19
C GLU A 173 -12.11 -2.58 -10.69
N VAL A 174 -12.62 -3.62 -11.37
CA VAL A 174 -12.46 -3.81 -12.82
C VAL A 174 -13.07 -2.67 -13.62
N VAL A 175 -14.25 -2.19 -13.22
CA VAL A 175 -14.88 -1.02 -13.87
C VAL A 175 -14.04 0.24 -13.66
N GLY A 176 -13.46 0.43 -12.47
CA GLY A 176 -12.54 1.54 -12.19
C GLY A 176 -11.29 1.49 -13.06
N MET A 177 -10.68 0.31 -13.21
CA MET A 177 -9.56 0.08 -14.12
C MET A 177 -9.94 0.36 -15.58
N LEU A 178 -11.13 -0.08 -16.01
CA LEU A 178 -11.62 0.11 -17.37
C LEU A 178 -11.77 1.61 -17.70
N LEU A 179 -12.36 2.38 -16.79
CA LEU A 179 -12.51 3.84 -16.93
C LEU A 179 -11.15 4.54 -17.02
N ASN A 180 -10.17 4.13 -16.22
CA ASN A 180 -8.82 4.67 -16.26
C ASN A 180 -8.12 4.36 -17.60
N VAL A 181 -8.18 3.11 -18.07
CA VAL A 181 -7.58 2.72 -19.35
C VAL A 181 -8.22 3.45 -20.53
N LYS A 182 -9.56 3.61 -20.54
CA LYS A 182 -10.26 4.40 -21.56
C LYS A 182 -9.86 5.87 -21.54
N LYS A 183 -9.71 6.46 -20.36
CA LYS A 183 -9.21 7.83 -20.19
C LYS A 183 -7.81 7.99 -20.78
N LEU A 184 -6.90 7.06 -20.48
CA LEU A 184 -5.54 7.07 -21.03
C LEU A 184 -5.50 6.93 -22.56
N LYS A 185 -6.47 6.21 -23.14
CA LYS A 185 -6.62 6.04 -24.60
C LYS A 185 -7.45 7.15 -25.27
N GLY A 186 -7.96 8.12 -24.51
CA GLY A 186 -8.79 9.22 -25.02
C GLY A 186 -10.18 8.79 -25.53
N GLN A 187 -10.67 7.61 -25.12
CA GLN A 187 -12.01 7.13 -25.49
C GLN A 187 -13.10 7.72 -24.59
N SER A 188 -14.34 7.79 -25.10
CA SER A 188 -15.46 8.38 -24.36
C SER A 188 -15.92 7.48 -23.19
N ASN A 189 -15.97 8.06 -21.99
CA ASN A 189 -16.40 7.38 -20.76
C ASN A 189 -17.87 7.65 -20.38
N GLN A 190 -18.53 8.61 -21.05
CA GLN A 190 -19.83 9.16 -20.63
C GLN A 190 -20.91 8.09 -20.46
N ARG A 191 -21.08 7.20 -21.44
CA ARG A 191 -22.13 6.17 -21.42
C ARG A 191 -21.95 5.16 -20.28
N LEU A 192 -20.69 4.77 -20.00
CA LEU A 192 -20.39 3.85 -18.91
C LEU A 192 -20.60 4.52 -17.54
N LEU A 193 -20.22 5.80 -17.41
CA LEU A 193 -20.47 6.60 -16.21
C LEU A 193 -21.97 6.78 -15.94
N GLU A 194 -22.78 7.00 -16.96
CA GLU A 194 -24.25 7.07 -16.83
C GLU A 194 -24.83 5.76 -16.30
N GLN A 195 -24.48 4.61 -16.91
CA GLN A 195 -24.93 3.29 -16.48
C GLN A 195 -24.46 2.97 -15.03
N LEU A 196 -23.23 3.34 -14.70
CA LEU A 196 -22.68 3.17 -13.35
C LEU A 196 -23.42 4.06 -12.34
N SER A 197 -23.74 5.30 -12.68
CA SER A 197 -24.50 6.21 -11.80
C SER A 197 -25.89 5.66 -11.46
N PHE A 198 -26.54 4.97 -12.41
CA PHE A 198 -27.83 4.33 -12.18
C PHE A 198 -27.72 3.17 -11.17
N ILE A 199 -26.66 2.37 -11.27
CA ILE A 199 -26.42 1.26 -10.35
C ILE A 199 -26.05 1.77 -8.96
N LEU A 200 -25.20 2.78 -8.87
CA LEU A 200 -24.87 3.43 -7.60
C LEU A 200 -26.11 4.04 -6.92
N LYS A 201 -27.02 4.68 -7.69
CA LYS A 201 -28.31 5.16 -7.18
C LYS A 201 -29.20 4.00 -6.71
N TRP A 202 -29.20 2.88 -7.41
CA TRP A 202 -29.95 1.68 -7.02
C TRP A 202 -29.46 1.11 -5.68
N HIS A 203 -28.14 0.93 -5.50
CA HIS A 203 -27.57 0.49 -4.21
C HIS A 203 -27.89 1.47 -3.07
N SER A 204 -27.79 2.77 -3.34
CA SER A 204 -28.14 3.83 -2.40
C SER A 204 -29.63 3.82 -2.00
N GLY A 205 -30.53 3.45 -2.92
CA GLY A 205 -31.98 3.39 -2.68
C GLY A 205 -32.44 2.15 -1.92
N GLN A 206 -31.69 1.04 -2.00
CA GLN A 206 -32.02 -0.21 -1.32
C GLN A 206 -31.55 -0.28 0.14
N GLY A 207 -30.88 0.76 0.65
CA GLY A 207 -30.32 0.76 2.00
C GLY A 207 -29.08 -0.14 2.17
N LEU A 208 -28.51 -0.63 1.07
CA LEU A 208 -27.28 -1.43 1.06
C LEU A 208 -26.03 -0.52 1.15
N GLN A 209 -25.90 0.18 2.27
CA GLN A 209 -24.80 1.14 2.49
C GLN A 209 -23.42 0.46 2.43
N ASP A 210 -23.30 -0.77 2.95
CA ASP A 210 -22.02 -1.49 2.99
C ASP A 210 -21.51 -1.88 1.60
N THR A 211 -22.40 -2.39 0.73
CA THR A 211 -22.02 -2.74 -0.65
C THR A 211 -21.77 -1.50 -1.50
N TYR A 212 -22.55 -0.43 -1.27
CA TYR A 212 -22.32 0.87 -1.89
C TYR A 212 -20.93 1.42 -1.57
N VAL A 213 -20.54 1.42 -0.29
CA VAL A 213 -19.21 1.86 0.17
C VAL A 213 -18.10 1.02 -0.44
N THR A 214 -18.23 -0.31 -0.40
CA THR A 214 -17.20 -1.22 -0.94
C THR A 214 -17.02 -1.00 -2.45
N CYS A 215 -18.11 -0.82 -3.19
CA CYS A 215 -18.08 -0.56 -4.63
C CYS A 215 -17.41 0.79 -4.94
N ILE A 216 -17.71 1.86 -4.19
CA ILE A 216 -17.06 3.15 -4.41
C ILE A 216 -15.58 3.08 -4.07
N TYR A 217 -15.24 2.47 -2.94
CA TYR A 217 -13.87 2.27 -2.51
C TYR A 217 -13.04 1.56 -3.57
N SER A 218 -13.55 0.46 -4.13
CA SER A 218 -12.88 -0.30 -5.19
C SER A 218 -12.78 0.46 -6.52
N LEU A 219 -13.80 1.26 -6.90
CA LEU A 219 -13.74 2.13 -8.08
C LEU A 219 -12.69 3.24 -7.95
N GLN A 220 -12.68 3.91 -6.79
CA GLN A 220 -11.83 5.08 -6.51
C GLN A 220 -10.34 4.75 -6.52
N LYS A 221 -9.94 3.50 -6.24
CA LYS A 221 -8.54 3.05 -6.33
C LYS A 221 -7.88 3.34 -7.68
N HIS A 222 -8.65 3.20 -8.77
CA HIS A 222 -8.12 3.39 -10.13
C HIS A 222 -8.67 4.61 -10.83
N TYR A 223 -9.84 5.11 -10.42
CA TYR A 223 -10.47 6.29 -11.01
C TYR A 223 -11.04 7.19 -9.90
N PRO A 224 -10.23 8.12 -9.35
CA PRO A 224 -10.64 8.98 -8.23
C PRO A 224 -11.75 9.96 -8.61
N GLU A 225 -11.84 10.40 -9.87
CA GLU A 225 -12.83 11.37 -10.36
C GLU A 225 -14.30 10.88 -10.31
N ILE A 226 -14.57 9.62 -9.97
CA ILE A 226 -15.95 9.13 -9.73
C ILE A 226 -16.53 9.71 -8.43
N VAL A 227 -15.66 10.08 -7.47
CA VAL A 227 -16.08 10.61 -6.17
C VAL A 227 -16.43 12.09 -6.33
N ASP A 228 -17.61 12.33 -6.90
CA ASP A 228 -18.22 13.65 -7.03
C ASP A 228 -18.75 14.15 -5.68
N LYS A 229 -19.03 15.46 -5.58
CA LYS A 229 -19.67 16.11 -4.41
C LYS A 229 -20.88 15.33 -3.89
N THR A 230 -21.73 14.81 -4.78
CA THR A 230 -22.94 14.06 -4.37
C THR A 230 -22.63 12.71 -3.71
N VAL A 231 -21.57 12.03 -4.15
CA VAL A 231 -21.12 10.75 -3.59
C VAL A 231 -20.44 11.01 -2.25
N MET A 232 -19.61 12.06 -2.16
CA MET A 232 -18.97 12.49 -0.91
C MET A 232 -19.99 12.76 0.19
N ASN A 233 -21.00 13.59 -0.07
CA ASN A 233 -22.01 13.95 0.94
C ASN A 233 -22.77 12.71 1.45
N LYS A 234 -23.04 11.75 0.56
CA LYS A 234 -23.68 10.48 0.94
C LYS A 234 -22.78 9.60 1.82
N LEU A 235 -21.51 9.47 1.45
CA LEU A 235 -20.53 8.72 2.25
C LEU A 235 -20.36 9.35 3.64
N MET A 236 -20.26 10.69 3.72
CA MET A 236 -20.16 11.41 4.99
C MET A 236 -21.42 11.23 5.86
N PHE A 237 -22.62 11.29 5.28
CA PHE A 237 -23.86 11.02 6.02
C PHE A 237 -23.96 9.57 6.51
N GLY A 238 -23.42 8.61 5.73
CA GLY A 238 -23.38 7.20 6.07
C GLY A 238 -22.36 6.84 7.16
N LEU A 239 -21.30 7.65 7.34
CA LEU A 239 -20.13 7.30 8.15
C LEU A 239 -20.45 6.91 9.61
N LYS A 240 -21.42 7.56 10.26
CA LYS A 240 -21.83 7.24 11.64
C LYS A 240 -22.45 5.86 11.78
N LYS A 241 -23.06 5.34 10.71
CA LYS A 241 -23.79 4.07 10.71
C LYS A 241 -22.87 2.88 10.40
N LEU A 242 -21.69 3.12 9.84
CA LEU A 242 -20.74 2.09 9.42
C LEU A 242 -19.83 1.68 10.60
N TYR A 243 -19.44 0.41 10.62
CA TYR A 243 -18.57 -0.17 11.64
C TYR A 243 -17.47 -1.02 10.99
N GLY A 244 -16.33 -1.16 11.68
CA GLY A 244 -15.21 -2.01 11.24
C GLY A 244 -14.65 -1.65 9.87
N ASP A 245 -14.43 -2.66 9.03
CA ASP A 245 -13.81 -2.53 7.70
C ASP A 245 -14.54 -1.53 6.80
N PHE A 246 -15.88 -1.51 6.78
CA PHE A 246 -16.64 -0.59 5.94
C PHE A 246 -16.42 0.87 6.33
N LYS A 247 -16.14 1.13 7.61
CA LYS A 247 -15.80 2.47 8.07
C LYS A 247 -14.41 2.89 7.57
N MET A 248 -13.45 1.97 7.54
CA MET A 248 -12.13 2.20 6.94
C MET A 248 -12.25 2.47 5.44
N GLU A 249 -12.95 1.60 4.70
CA GLU A 249 -13.16 1.74 3.26
C GLU A 249 -13.83 3.08 2.91
N CYS A 250 -14.81 3.51 3.71
CA CYS A 250 -15.47 4.81 3.54
C CYS A 250 -14.49 5.99 3.72
N LEU A 251 -13.66 5.96 4.78
CA LEU A 251 -12.67 7.01 5.02
C LEU A 251 -11.57 7.04 3.94
N GLU A 252 -11.14 5.88 3.44
CA GLU A 252 -10.21 5.80 2.32
C GLU A 252 -10.84 6.33 1.03
N ALA A 253 -12.12 6.01 0.78
CA ALA A 253 -12.89 6.51 -0.36
C ALA A 253 -12.98 8.04 -0.38
N LEU A 254 -13.24 8.64 0.79
CA LEU A 254 -13.26 10.10 0.94
C LEU A 254 -11.90 10.73 0.64
N GLY A 255 -10.79 10.02 0.91
CA GLY A 255 -9.44 10.55 0.79
C GLY A 255 -8.90 10.78 -0.63
N ALA A 256 -9.63 10.42 -1.70
CA ALA A 256 -9.19 10.71 -3.08
C ALA A 256 -9.30 12.19 -3.42
N ASN A 257 -10.50 12.78 -3.27
CA ASN A 257 -10.82 14.11 -3.78
C ASN A 257 -11.09 15.13 -2.68
N ILE A 258 -10.71 14.82 -1.42
CA ILE A 258 -11.12 15.64 -0.28
C ILE A 258 -10.62 17.08 -0.33
N THR A 259 -9.52 17.32 -1.05
CA THR A 259 -8.94 18.65 -1.24
C THR A 259 -9.74 19.54 -2.18
N GLU A 260 -10.58 18.97 -3.06
CA GLU A 260 -11.39 19.76 -4.00
C GLU A 260 -12.74 20.17 -3.39
N PHE A 261 -13.10 19.59 -2.25
CA PHE A 261 -14.39 19.80 -1.62
C PHE A 261 -14.35 20.98 -0.64
N GLU A 262 -15.05 22.06 -1.00
CA GLU A 262 -15.25 23.22 -0.12
C GLU A 262 -15.93 22.79 1.18
N SER A 263 -15.42 23.24 2.33
CA SER A 263 -15.97 22.92 3.67
C SER A 263 -15.93 21.43 4.09
N ALA A 264 -15.06 20.61 3.49
CA ALA A 264 -14.94 19.16 3.80
C ALA A 264 -14.83 18.85 5.30
N TYR A 265 -14.13 19.69 6.06
CA TYR A 265 -13.97 19.49 7.50
C TYR A 265 -15.27 19.63 8.28
N LEU A 266 -16.14 20.57 7.92
CA LEU A 266 -17.41 20.78 8.64
C LEU A 266 -18.33 19.57 8.49
N GLU A 267 -18.40 18.99 7.29
CA GLU A 267 -19.18 17.79 7.04
C GLU A 267 -18.56 16.56 7.72
N LEU A 268 -17.22 16.41 7.72
CA LEU A 268 -16.52 15.37 8.47
C LEU A 268 -16.73 15.49 9.98
N LYS A 269 -16.73 16.71 10.51
CA LYS A 269 -17.04 16.99 11.92
C LYS A 269 -18.47 16.58 12.23
N ALA A 270 -19.44 16.96 11.39
CA ALA A 270 -20.82 16.53 11.53
C ALA A 270 -20.96 15.00 11.45
N ALA A 271 -20.10 14.33 10.67
CA ALA A 271 -20.01 12.87 10.55
C ALA A 271 -19.33 12.17 11.73
N GLY A 272 -18.76 12.90 12.69
CA GLY A 272 -18.16 12.34 13.91
C GLY A 272 -16.70 11.93 13.78
N ILE A 273 -15.90 12.61 12.94
CA ILE A 273 -14.47 12.31 12.77
C ILE A 273 -13.67 12.44 14.09
N LEU A 274 -14.03 13.38 14.95
CA LEU A 274 -13.34 13.59 16.24
C LEU A 274 -13.52 12.37 17.16
N ASP A 275 -14.70 11.75 17.17
CA ASP A 275 -14.95 10.54 17.95
C ASP A 275 -14.12 9.36 17.45
N ILE A 276 -13.86 9.30 16.14
CA ILE A 276 -13.01 8.27 15.51
C ILE A 276 -11.55 8.41 15.97
N LEU A 277 -11.06 9.64 16.15
CA LEU A 277 -9.69 9.89 16.62
C LEU A 277 -9.47 9.43 18.07
N ILE A 278 -10.51 9.45 18.90
CA ILE A 278 -10.47 9.01 20.30
C ILE A 278 -10.58 7.48 20.41
N HIS A 279 -11.27 6.86 19.47
CA HIS A 279 -11.58 5.44 19.52
C HIS A 279 -10.32 4.55 19.54
N LYS A 280 -10.38 3.42 20.25
CA LYS A 280 -9.25 2.46 20.38
C LYS A 280 -9.01 1.60 19.13
N ASP A 281 -9.78 1.82 18.07
CA ASP A 281 -9.56 1.12 16.81
C ASP A 281 -8.48 1.85 16.01
N PHE A 282 -7.25 1.40 16.19
CA PHE A 282 -6.08 2.05 15.63
C PHE A 282 -6.05 2.00 14.10
N SER A 283 -6.64 1.00 13.47
CA SER A 283 -6.68 0.90 12.01
C SER A 283 -7.56 2.00 11.42
N ILE A 284 -8.78 2.18 11.95
CA ILE A 284 -9.69 3.25 11.52
C ILE A 284 -9.08 4.63 11.85
N ARG A 285 -8.48 4.78 13.04
CA ARG A 285 -7.81 6.02 13.44
C ARG A 285 -6.65 6.38 12.51
N CYS A 286 -5.83 5.41 12.08
CA CYS A 286 -4.74 5.64 11.14
C CYS A 286 -5.26 6.22 9.82
N VAL A 287 -6.31 5.62 9.25
CA VAL A 287 -6.94 6.14 8.03
C VAL A 287 -7.49 7.55 8.23
N ALA A 288 -8.16 7.81 9.36
CA ALA A 288 -8.67 9.13 9.70
C ALA A 288 -7.54 10.18 9.81
N LEU A 289 -6.41 9.84 10.43
CA LEU A 289 -5.25 10.72 10.53
C LEU A 289 -4.66 11.04 9.14
N ARG A 290 -4.52 10.04 8.26
CA ARG A 290 -4.08 10.27 6.86
C ARG A 290 -5.03 11.22 6.11
N LEU A 291 -6.33 11.07 6.34
CA LEU A 291 -7.34 11.93 5.74
C LEU A 291 -7.19 13.37 6.23
N LEU A 292 -7.06 13.57 7.55
CA LEU A 292 -6.89 14.88 8.15
C LEU A 292 -5.58 15.55 7.73
N HIS A 293 -4.49 14.79 7.62
CA HIS A 293 -3.20 15.30 7.15
C HIS A 293 -3.32 15.97 5.76
N LYS A 294 -4.12 15.38 4.84
CA LYS A 294 -4.38 15.99 3.53
C LYS A 294 -5.19 17.29 3.60
N LEU A 295 -6.06 17.41 4.60
CA LEU A 295 -6.94 18.58 4.78
C LEU A 295 -6.28 19.74 5.51
N LEU A 296 -5.19 19.51 6.26
CA LEU A 296 -4.53 20.50 7.10
C LEU A 296 -4.39 21.90 6.48
N PRO A 297 -3.94 22.07 5.21
CA PRO A 297 -3.73 23.39 4.63
C PRO A 297 -5.00 24.23 4.44
N GLN A 298 -6.18 23.60 4.45
CA GLN A 298 -7.47 24.25 4.18
C GLN A 298 -8.22 24.60 5.47
N LEU A 299 -7.71 24.20 6.63
CA LEU A 299 -8.40 24.34 7.91
C LEU A 299 -8.15 25.72 8.52
N THR A 300 -9.15 26.22 9.26
CA THR A 300 -9.00 27.45 10.05
C THR A 300 -8.26 27.19 11.36
N HIS A 301 -7.71 28.25 11.97
CA HIS A 301 -6.97 28.15 13.24
C HIS A 301 -7.81 27.49 14.36
N GLU A 302 -9.10 27.81 14.45
CA GLU A 302 -10.01 27.21 15.45
C GLU A 302 -10.18 25.71 15.22
N GLN A 303 -10.36 25.29 13.97
CA GLN A 303 -10.51 23.88 13.61
C GLN A 303 -9.25 23.07 13.91
N LEU A 304 -8.08 23.64 13.64
CA LEU A 304 -6.79 23.01 13.97
C LEU A 304 -6.62 22.84 15.48
N PHE A 305 -7.03 23.83 16.28
CA PHE A 305 -6.97 23.74 17.74
C PHE A 305 -7.89 22.63 18.28
N GLU A 306 -9.11 22.53 17.76
CA GLU A 306 -10.04 21.43 18.12
C GLU A 306 -9.43 20.06 17.82
N ILE A 307 -8.83 19.87 16.63
CA ILE A 307 -8.18 18.61 16.27
C ILE A 307 -7.04 18.31 17.23
N ALA A 308 -6.19 19.29 17.51
CA ALA A 308 -5.03 19.10 18.38
C ALA A 308 -5.42 18.64 19.79
N GLN A 309 -6.54 19.14 20.34
CA GLN A 309 -7.05 18.70 21.64
C GLN A 309 -7.44 17.22 21.67
N VAL A 310 -7.89 16.68 20.54
CA VAL A 310 -8.38 15.30 20.42
C VAL A 310 -7.25 14.31 20.08
N LEU A 311 -6.14 14.78 19.51
CA LEU A 311 -5.02 13.90 19.14
C LEU A 311 -4.39 13.22 20.35
N SER A 312 -4.33 11.89 20.29
CA SER A 312 -3.61 11.06 21.23
C SER A 312 -2.21 10.71 20.72
N VAL A 313 -1.22 10.78 21.61
CA VAL A 313 0.18 10.39 21.34
C VAL A 313 0.37 8.86 21.47
N ASP A 314 -0.57 8.19 22.14
CA ASP A 314 -0.56 6.74 22.32
C ASP A 314 -1.12 6.01 21.09
N GLY A 315 -0.50 4.88 20.75
CA GLY A 315 -0.97 4.00 19.69
C GLY A 315 0.14 3.14 19.09
N PRO A 316 -0.19 2.33 18.06
CA PRO A 316 0.80 1.62 17.28
C PRO A 316 1.65 2.59 16.45
N ASN A 317 2.77 2.09 15.94
CA ASN A 317 3.79 2.88 15.24
C ASN A 317 3.21 3.75 14.11
N GLU A 318 2.27 3.25 13.32
CA GLU A 318 1.69 4.01 12.21
C GLU A 318 0.84 5.19 12.68
N CYS A 319 -0.02 4.99 13.69
CA CYS A 319 -0.82 6.08 14.26
C CYS A 319 0.08 7.16 14.87
N GLN A 320 1.12 6.75 15.58
CA GLN A 320 2.08 7.69 16.17
C GLN A 320 2.84 8.46 15.10
N TYR A 321 3.21 7.81 13.99
CA TYR A 321 3.83 8.48 12.86
C TYR A 321 2.92 9.57 12.28
N TRP A 322 1.66 9.25 11.97
CA TRP A 322 0.73 10.24 11.41
C TRP A 322 0.37 11.35 12.40
N THR A 323 0.16 11.03 13.68
CA THR A 323 -0.03 12.06 14.70
C THR A 323 1.19 13.00 14.77
N LEU A 324 2.41 12.45 14.73
CA LEU A 324 3.65 13.24 14.74
C LEU A 324 3.71 14.18 13.52
N GLU A 325 3.46 13.68 12.31
CA GLU A 325 3.49 14.51 11.10
C GLU A 325 2.46 15.65 11.13
N ILE A 326 1.24 15.38 11.62
CA ILE A 326 0.21 16.41 11.82
C ILE A 326 0.65 17.42 12.88
N SER A 327 1.16 16.97 14.03
CA SER A 327 1.65 17.85 15.11
C SER A 327 2.82 18.73 14.66
N LYS A 328 3.76 18.21 13.86
CA LYS A 328 4.86 18.99 13.27
C LYS A 328 4.33 20.09 12.37
N TRP A 329 3.41 19.76 11.47
CA TRP A 329 2.80 20.73 10.57
C TRP A 329 2.05 21.82 11.34
N MET A 330 1.26 21.44 12.35
CA MET A 330 0.57 22.40 13.21
C MET A 330 1.55 23.32 13.96
N TYR A 331 2.65 22.79 14.48
CA TYR A 331 3.67 23.59 15.17
C TYR A 331 4.29 24.66 14.25
N ASP A 332 4.64 24.28 13.02
CA ASP A 332 5.20 25.22 12.05
C ASP A 332 4.19 26.29 11.63
N TYR A 333 2.93 25.89 11.42
CA TYR A 333 1.83 26.82 11.11
C TYR A 333 1.64 27.86 12.23
N ILE A 334 1.53 27.41 13.48
CA ILE A 334 1.35 28.30 14.64
C ILE A 334 2.54 29.25 14.80
N THR A 335 3.76 28.73 14.64
CA THR A 335 4.98 29.53 14.79
C THR A 335 5.08 30.63 13.73
N GLN A 336 4.65 30.34 12.49
CA GLN A 336 4.56 31.33 11.42
C GLN A 336 3.50 32.41 11.70
N GLN A 337 2.33 32.01 12.21
CA GLN A 337 1.27 32.95 12.60
C GLN A 337 1.76 33.88 13.72
N ILE A 338 2.34 33.32 14.80
CA ILE A 338 2.89 34.10 15.92
C ILE A 338 3.98 35.06 15.47
N THR A 339 4.81 34.68 14.48
CA THR A 339 5.87 35.55 13.95
C THR A 339 5.29 36.69 13.12
N SER A 340 4.24 36.44 12.36
CA SER A 340 3.56 37.44 11.52
C SER A 340 2.71 38.43 12.35
N GLU A 341 2.03 37.93 13.39
CA GLU A 341 1.18 38.72 14.30
C GLU A 341 1.95 39.56 15.31
N LYS A 342 3.28 39.41 15.45
CA LYS A 342 4.11 40.33 16.26
C LYS A 342 4.03 41.80 15.81
N SER A 343 3.37 42.09 14.69
CA SER A 343 3.07 43.44 14.19
C SER A 343 1.74 44.04 14.70
N ILE A 344 0.80 43.26 15.24
CA ILE A 344 -0.54 43.72 15.65
C ILE A 344 -0.89 43.20 17.04
N SER A 345 -1.30 44.10 17.94
CA SER A 345 -1.44 43.91 19.39
C SER A 345 -2.62 43.02 19.85
N SER A 346 -2.88 41.89 19.20
CA SER A 346 -3.96 40.96 19.57
C SER A 346 -3.41 39.57 19.90
N LYS A 347 -3.03 39.32 21.16
CA LYS A 347 -2.71 37.98 21.68
C LYS A 347 -3.58 37.67 22.89
N PRO A 348 -4.49 36.69 22.76
CA PRO A 348 -4.46 35.56 23.72
C PRO A 348 -4.85 34.18 23.15
N ILE A 349 -5.32 34.04 21.90
CA ILE A 349 -5.94 32.79 21.42
C ILE A 349 -4.92 31.75 20.92
N SER A 350 -3.77 32.17 20.39
CA SER A 350 -2.77 31.26 19.79
C SER A 350 -1.82 30.60 20.81
N GLU A 351 -1.66 31.21 21.98
CA GLU A 351 -0.76 30.73 23.04
C GLU A 351 -1.16 29.36 23.63
N PRO A 352 -2.41 29.10 24.02
CA PRO A 352 -2.81 27.76 24.50
C PRO A 352 -2.65 26.69 23.42
N PHE A 353 -2.90 27.03 22.15
CA PHE A 353 -2.71 26.11 21.03
C PHE A 353 -1.23 25.75 20.85
N TYR A 354 -0.34 26.75 20.89
CA TYR A 354 1.10 26.54 20.84
C TYR A 354 1.59 25.62 21.95
N HIS A 355 1.21 25.90 23.21
CA HIS A 355 1.64 25.09 24.35
C HIS A 355 1.17 23.63 24.26
N HIS A 356 -0.06 23.41 23.81
CA HIS A 356 -0.62 22.07 23.66
C HIS A 356 0.11 21.24 22.60
N VAL A 357 0.31 21.79 21.40
CA VAL A 357 1.04 21.10 20.32
C VAL A 357 2.51 20.88 20.69
N ARG A 358 3.14 21.86 21.33
CA ARG A 358 4.52 21.74 21.84
C ARG A 358 4.64 20.58 22.83
N GLU A 359 3.71 20.49 23.77
CA GLU A 359 3.70 19.41 24.76
C GLU A 359 3.50 18.04 24.12
N GLN A 360 2.61 17.92 23.11
CA GLN A 360 2.43 16.69 22.33
C GLN A 360 3.72 16.27 21.61
N LEU A 361 4.42 17.23 20.98
CA LEU A 361 5.70 16.97 20.31
C LEU A 361 6.79 16.52 21.29
N LEU A 362 6.84 17.09 22.50
CA LEU A 362 7.77 16.66 23.53
C LEU A 362 7.52 15.22 23.97
N GLN A 363 6.26 14.78 24.07
CA GLN A 363 5.95 13.39 24.40
C GLN A 363 6.46 12.39 23.37
N PHE A 364 6.55 12.78 22.09
CA PHE A 364 7.13 11.92 21.04
C PHE A 364 8.64 11.71 21.19
N LEU A 365 9.36 12.62 21.86
CA LEU A 365 10.77 12.41 22.22
C LEU A 365 10.94 11.25 23.22
N SER A 366 9.91 10.98 24.02
CA SER A 366 9.85 9.83 24.93
C SER A 366 9.18 8.59 24.35
N SER A 367 9.04 8.52 23.02
CA SER A 367 8.43 7.35 22.38
C SER A 367 9.35 6.12 22.47
N LYS A 368 8.74 4.95 22.73
CA LYS A 368 9.42 3.65 22.78
C LYS A 368 10.04 3.29 21.43
N ASN A 369 9.41 3.68 20.33
CA ASN A 369 9.89 3.43 18.98
C ASN A 369 11.03 4.39 18.63
N GLU A 370 12.18 3.82 18.28
CA GLU A 370 13.36 4.58 17.86
C GLU A 370 13.12 5.46 16.64
N TYR A 371 12.41 4.95 15.64
CA TYR A 371 12.17 5.71 14.41
C TYR A 371 11.40 7.01 14.69
N ILE A 372 10.33 6.93 15.48
CA ILE A 372 9.49 8.10 15.83
C ILE A 372 10.29 9.10 16.66
N ARG A 373 11.04 8.61 17.64
CA ARG A 373 11.90 9.43 18.49
C ARG A 373 12.96 10.18 17.68
N VAL A 374 13.65 9.50 16.76
CA VAL A 374 14.65 10.10 15.88
C VAL A 374 14.01 11.10 14.91
N ASN A 375 12.86 10.76 14.33
CA ASN A 375 12.15 11.66 13.42
C ASN A 375 11.69 12.95 14.13
N CYS A 376 11.21 12.84 15.38
CA CYS A 376 10.89 13.99 16.23
C CYS A 376 12.16 14.78 16.61
N ARG A 377 13.26 14.10 16.95
CA ARG A 377 14.56 14.74 17.24
C ARG A 377 15.03 15.59 16.06
N ASN A 378 15.02 15.03 14.84
CA ASN A 378 15.46 15.72 13.64
C ASN A 378 14.62 16.97 13.33
N PHE A 379 13.33 16.94 13.64
CA PHE A 379 12.46 18.10 13.53
C PHE A 379 12.89 19.25 14.46
N TRP A 380 13.21 18.94 15.73
CA TRP A 380 13.69 19.95 16.69
C TRP A 380 15.11 20.44 16.40
N CYS A 381 15.98 19.61 15.80
CA CYS A 381 17.34 20.00 15.43
C CYS A 381 17.43 21.00 14.26
N ASP A 382 16.33 21.27 13.56
CA ASP A 382 16.30 22.22 12.44
C ASP A 382 16.74 23.63 12.91
N PRO A 383 17.69 24.29 12.21
CA PRO A 383 18.18 25.62 12.58
C PRO A 383 17.10 26.70 12.65
N LYS A 384 15.93 26.49 12.01
CA LYS A 384 14.78 27.41 12.11
C LYS A 384 14.15 27.41 13.51
N ARG A 385 14.20 26.28 14.24
CA ARG A 385 13.52 26.09 15.52
C ARG A 385 14.50 26.18 16.69
N LEU A 386 15.70 25.60 16.53
CA LEU A 386 16.72 25.58 17.57
C LEU A 386 18.01 26.25 17.09
N SER A 387 18.45 27.28 17.83
CA SER A 387 19.64 28.08 17.47
C SER A 387 20.89 27.22 17.28
N ILE A 388 21.71 27.54 16.27
CA ILE A 388 22.97 26.84 15.98
C ILE A 388 24.00 27.03 17.10
N SER A 389 24.00 28.19 17.76
CA SER A 389 24.96 28.49 18.83
C SER A 389 24.68 27.69 20.10
N SER A 390 25.73 27.14 20.73
CA SER A 390 25.60 26.27 21.90
C SER A 390 24.93 26.97 23.09
N HIS A 391 25.25 28.24 23.31
CA HIS A 391 24.68 29.03 24.40
C HIS A 391 23.18 29.29 24.22
N HIS A 392 22.76 29.84 23.07
CA HIS A 392 21.33 30.08 22.81
C HIS A 392 20.54 28.78 22.71
N ARG A 393 21.16 27.68 22.24
CA ARG A 393 20.54 26.35 22.27
C ARG A 393 20.24 25.88 23.69
N LEU A 394 21.19 26.05 24.62
CA LEU A 394 21.00 25.68 26.02
C LEU A 394 19.85 26.48 26.66
N ILE A 395 19.79 27.79 26.41
CA ILE A 395 18.68 28.64 26.87
C ILE A 395 17.36 28.17 26.26
N ALA A 396 17.31 27.92 24.95
CA ALA A 396 16.10 27.45 24.27
C ALA A 396 15.62 26.08 24.77
N LEU A 397 16.54 25.19 25.16
CA LEU A 397 16.21 23.90 25.78
C LEU A 397 15.46 24.06 27.10
N VAL A 398 15.94 24.98 27.95
CA VAL A 398 15.31 25.28 29.24
C VAL A 398 13.96 25.97 29.05
N ASP A 399 13.88 26.95 28.15
CA ASP A 399 12.69 27.78 28.00
C ASP A 399 11.56 27.09 27.20
N GLN A 400 11.90 26.33 26.16
CA GLN A 400 10.92 25.82 25.19
C GLN A 400 10.68 24.32 25.27
N LEU A 401 11.69 23.54 25.65
CA LEU A 401 11.62 22.08 25.58
C LEU A 401 11.29 21.42 26.94
N TYR A 402 11.12 22.20 28.01
CA TYR A 402 10.65 21.68 29.28
C TYR A 402 9.13 21.44 29.30
N SER A 403 8.74 20.25 29.75
CA SER A 403 7.36 19.89 30.11
C SER A 403 7.34 18.88 31.26
N ILE A 404 6.42 19.09 32.21
CA ILE A 404 6.18 18.24 33.38
C ILE A 404 5.85 16.80 32.96
N LYS A 405 5.11 16.61 31.85
CA LYS A 405 4.72 15.26 31.38
C LYS A 405 5.91 14.41 30.91
N THR A 406 7.00 15.03 30.52
CA THR A 406 8.20 14.37 29.96
C THR A 406 9.43 14.52 30.84
N GLU A 407 9.26 14.93 32.10
CA GLU A 407 10.35 15.26 33.01
C GLU A 407 11.36 14.10 33.16
N ASN A 408 10.88 12.86 33.22
CA ASN A 408 11.73 11.66 33.35
C ASN A 408 12.78 11.53 32.23
N GLU A 409 12.46 11.97 31.02
CA GLU A 409 13.33 11.86 29.86
C GLU A 409 13.94 13.21 29.44
N TYR A 410 13.61 14.29 30.14
CA TYR A 410 14.06 15.66 29.84
C TYR A 410 15.57 15.75 29.70
N LEU A 411 16.31 15.24 30.69
CA LEU A 411 17.76 15.25 30.66
C LEU A 411 18.34 14.39 29.52
N ASN A 412 17.67 13.29 29.16
CA ASN A 412 18.12 12.40 28.10
C ASN A 412 18.07 13.10 26.73
N TYR A 413 16.91 13.69 26.36
CA TYR A 413 16.85 14.41 25.10
C TYR A 413 17.64 15.72 25.11
N CYS A 414 17.70 16.45 26.23
CA CYS A 414 18.49 17.68 26.31
C CYS A 414 19.99 17.43 26.09
N THR A 415 20.55 16.41 26.74
CA THR A 415 21.95 16.04 26.53
C THR A 415 22.20 15.56 25.10
N ASN A 416 21.27 14.79 24.54
CA ASN A 416 21.33 14.36 23.14
C ASN A 416 21.34 15.56 22.17
N PHE A 417 20.47 16.56 22.36
CA PHE A 417 20.44 17.77 21.53
C PHE A 417 21.71 18.63 21.65
N LEU A 418 22.33 18.68 22.82
CA LEU A 418 23.59 19.41 23.01
C LEU A 418 24.77 18.66 22.37
N LEU A 419 24.85 17.34 22.56
CA LEU A 419 25.93 16.51 22.04
C LEU A 419 25.85 16.30 20.54
N GLU A 420 24.64 16.24 19.96
CA GLU A 420 24.45 16.13 18.52
C GLU A 420 25.17 17.24 17.74
N ARG A 421 25.38 18.41 18.36
CA ARG A 421 26.11 19.52 17.73
C ARG A 421 27.59 19.29 17.56
N THR A 422 28.16 18.39 18.35
CA THR A 422 29.57 18.01 18.20
C THR A 422 29.83 17.38 16.84
N THR A 423 28.84 16.71 16.22
CA THR A 423 28.98 16.07 14.90
C THR A 423 29.23 17.06 13.77
N HIS A 424 28.80 18.31 13.94
CA HIS A 424 28.98 19.37 12.94
C HIS A 424 30.34 20.07 13.05
N ASN A 425 31.11 19.79 14.10
CA ASN A 425 32.46 20.31 14.22
C ASN A 425 33.38 19.55 13.24
N PRO A 426 34.21 20.24 12.41
CA PRO A 426 35.22 19.55 11.59
C PRO A 426 36.13 18.61 12.39
N ASP A 427 36.35 18.87 13.67
CA ASP A 427 37.17 18.03 14.55
C ASP A 427 36.46 16.74 15.01
N TYR A 428 35.18 16.52 14.69
CA TYR A 428 34.42 15.36 15.18
C TYR A 428 35.04 14.01 14.77
N ASN A 429 35.52 13.93 13.53
CA ASN A 429 36.17 12.73 13.01
C ASN A 429 37.69 12.71 13.30
N ARG A 430 38.24 13.77 13.91
CA ARG A 430 39.66 13.85 14.23
C ARG A 430 39.90 13.08 15.53
N PHE A 431 40.90 12.21 15.51
CA PHE A 431 41.37 11.58 16.74
C PHE A 431 41.88 12.65 17.71
N ILE A 432 41.47 12.54 18.98
CA ILE A 432 41.91 13.45 20.05
C ILE A 432 43.44 13.43 20.19
N PHE A 433 44.06 12.27 19.93
CA PHE A 433 45.50 12.07 19.98
C PHE A 433 46.04 11.66 18.60
N GLU A 434 47.17 12.26 18.21
CA GLU A 434 47.79 12.01 16.90
C GLU A 434 48.56 10.69 16.86
N ASN A 435 49.14 10.29 18.00
CA ASN A 435 49.98 9.09 18.10
C ASN A 435 49.36 8.06 19.04
N PRO A 436 49.36 6.76 18.69
CA PRO A 436 49.03 5.70 19.61
C PRO A 436 50.13 5.56 20.68
N LEU A 437 49.77 4.99 21.84
CA LEU A 437 50.70 4.76 22.95
C LEU A 437 51.84 3.81 22.55
N ASP A 438 51.55 2.81 21.73
CA ASP A 438 52.51 1.84 21.20
C ASP A 438 52.24 1.53 19.73
N LYS A 439 53.25 0.98 19.04
CA LYS A 439 53.14 0.51 17.65
C LYS A 439 52.37 -0.83 17.59
N CYS A 440 51.05 -0.74 17.71
CA CYS A 440 50.14 -1.88 17.63
C CYS A 440 49.22 -1.81 16.40
N ILE A 441 48.77 -2.96 15.91
CA ILE A 441 47.73 -3.07 14.88
C ILE A 441 46.39 -3.20 15.61
N PHE A 442 45.55 -2.16 15.55
CA PHE A 442 44.21 -2.21 16.13
C PHE A 442 43.26 -2.97 15.21
N GLN A 443 42.42 -3.81 15.79
CA GLN A 443 41.33 -4.50 15.10
C GLN A 443 40.01 -4.04 15.70
N GLU A 444 39.00 -3.90 14.85
CA GLU A 444 37.66 -3.56 15.30
C GLU A 444 37.08 -4.74 16.09
N PHE A 445 36.65 -4.46 17.33
CA PHE A 445 36.02 -5.46 18.18
C PHE A 445 34.50 -5.31 18.10
N PRO A 446 33.80 -6.14 17.30
CA PRO A 446 32.35 -6.06 17.20
C PRO A 446 31.72 -6.49 18.54
N LEU A 447 31.06 -5.56 19.20
CA LEU A 447 30.28 -5.84 20.41
C LEU A 447 29.02 -6.62 20.02
N VAL A 448 28.92 -7.87 20.48
CA VAL A 448 27.70 -8.68 20.30
C VAL A 448 26.66 -8.25 21.34
N CYS A 449 25.69 -7.42 20.95
CA CYS A 449 24.66 -6.89 21.84
C CYS A 449 23.45 -7.83 22.08
N ASN A 450 23.51 -9.09 21.63
CA ASN A 450 22.41 -10.06 21.77
C ASN A 450 22.35 -10.71 23.16
N TRP A 451 21.95 -9.94 24.18
CA TRP A 451 21.79 -10.49 25.54
C TRP A 451 20.70 -11.59 25.62
N ARG A 452 19.66 -11.52 24.77
CA ARG A 452 18.53 -12.47 24.74
C ARG A 452 18.93 -13.88 24.28
N GLN A 453 19.92 -14.02 23.41
CA GLN A 453 20.41 -15.33 22.98
C GLN A 453 21.09 -16.06 24.15
N HIS A 454 21.92 -15.35 24.93
CA HIS A 454 22.60 -15.93 26.08
C HIS A 454 21.62 -16.45 27.15
N HIS A 455 20.59 -15.70 27.53
CA HIS A 455 19.64 -16.17 28.55
C HIS A 455 18.79 -17.35 28.12
N HIS A 456 18.41 -17.42 26.83
CA HIS A 456 17.67 -18.57 26.33
C HIS A 456 18.49 -19.87 26.39
N THR A 457 19.81 -19.80 26.19
CA THR A 457 20.70 -20.98 26.26
C THR A 457 21.02 -21.40 27.71
N TYR A 458 21.08 -20.47 28.66
CA TYR A 458 21.34 -20.80 30.08
C TYR A 458 20.14 -21.38 30.82
N MET A 459 18.92 -21.02 30.44
CA MET A 459 17.69 -21.54 31.07
C MET A 459 17.04 -22.69 30.30
N THR A 460 17.56 -23.07 29.14
CA THR A 460 17.11 -24.29 28.45
C THR A 460 17.77 -25.51 29.08
N PRO A 461 16.99 -26.51 29.55
CA PRO A 461 17.58 -27.74 30.06
C PRO A 461 18.38 -28.44 28.94
N LEU A 462 19.57 -28.95 29.27
CA LEU A 462 20.56 -29.51 28.33
C LEU A 462 20.00 -30.49 27.29
N PHE A 463 18.91 -31.20 27.61
CA PHE A 463 18.22 -32.14 26.71
C PHE A 463 17.48 -31.48 25.54
N THR A 464 17.13 -30.19 25.63
CA THR A 464 16.49 -29.44 24.52
C THR A 464 17.47 -28.96 23.45
N LEU A 465 18.76 -28.87 23.76
CA LEU A 465 19.81 -28.55 22.77
C LEU A 465 20.21 -29.79 21.94
N GLN A 466 20.04 -30.99 22.49
CA GLN A 466 20.32 -32.25 21.79
C GLN A 466 19.27 -32.55 20.70
N SER A 467 18.03 -32.10 20.86
CA SER A 467 16.99 -32.28 19.82
C SER A 467 17.05 -31.25 18.69
N GLN A 468 17.78 -30.14 18.86
CA GLN A 468 17.99 -29.13 17.81
C GLN A 468 19.28 -29.34 17.00
N SER A 469 20.19 -30.20 17.46
CA SER A 469 21.46 -30.51 16.78
C SER A 469 21.35 -31.68 15.79
N THR A 470 20.15 -32.19 15.54
CA THR A 470 19.89 -33.08 14.40
C THR A 470 19.17 -32.29 13.31
N ASN A 471 19.91 -31.55 12.47
CA ASN A 471 19.54 -31.26 11.08
C ASN A 471 20.69 -30.55 10.32
N ASP A 472 21.22 -31.29 9.33
CA ASP A 472 22.00 -30.89 8.15
C ASP A 472 23.44 -30.32 8.29
N PRO A 473 24.48 -31.06 7.83
CA PRO A 473 25.86 -30.57 7.73
C PRO A 473 26.13 -29.61 6.55
N ASN A 474 25.10 -29.17 5.81
CA ASN A 474 25.23 -28.34 4.60
C ASN A 474 24.59 -26.94 4.71
N LYS A 475 24.27 -26.44 5.91
CA LYS A 475 23.91 -25.03 6.09
C LYS A 475 25.16 -24.20 6.39
N PRO A 476 25.45 -23.13 5.61
CA PRO A 476 26.52 -22.21 5.97
C PRO A 476 26.18 -21.54 7.30
N ASN A 477 27.19 -21.40 8.16
CA ASN A 477 27.11 -20.72 9.45
C ASN A 477 26.41 -19.37 9.29
N ILE A 478 25.35 -19.14 10.07
CA ILE A 478 24.61 -17.89 10.17
C ILE A 478 25.44 -16.88 11.01
N MET A 479 26.68 -16.62 10.60
CA MET A 479 27.57 -15.62 11.20
C MET A 479 27.93 -14.47 10.24
N THR A 480 27.27 -14.40 9.09
CA THR A 480 27.36 -13.24 8.19
C THR A 480 25.97 -12.94 7.64
N VAL A 481 25.20 -12.14 8.37
CA VAL A 481 24.04 -11.44 7.79
C VAL A 481 24.19 -9.97 8.16
N ASP A 482 24.54 -9.18 7.15
CA ASP A 482 24.58 -7.72 7.18
C ASP A 482 23.22 -7.13 7.60
N PRO A 483 23.19 -6.05 8.40
CA PRO A 483 21.95 -5.44 8.87
C PRO A 483 21.39 -4.43 7.84
N VAL A 484 21.20 -4.85 6.59
CA VAL A 484 20.49 -4.04 5.58
C VAL A 484 19.47 -4.91 4.84
N HIS A 485 18.42 -5.32 5.54
CA HIS A 485 17.14 -5.64 4.89
C HIS A 485 16.00 -5.67 5.93
N TYR A 486 15.53 -4.49 6.30
CA TYR A 486 14.16 -4.29 6.78
C TYR A 486 13.60 -3.03 6.14
N MET A 487 13.15 -3.15 4.90
CA MET A 487 12.04 -2.40 4.30
C MET A 487 11.78 -3.00 2.92
N GLN A 488 10.82 -3.92 2.85
CA GLN A 488 9.93 -4.16 1.71
C GLN A 488 9.00 -5.33 2.05
N THR A 489 7.92 -5.00 2.75
CA THR A 489 6.58 -5.57 2.54
C THR A 489 5.58 -4.52 2.97
#